data_AF-A0AAV7BDB5-F1
#
_entry.id   AF-A0AAV7BDB5-F1
#
_cell.length_a   1.000
_cell.length_b   1.000
_cell.length_c   1.000
_cell.angle_alpha   90.00
_cell.angle_beta   90.00
_cell.angle_gamma   90.00
#
_symmetry.space_group_name_H-M   'P 1'
#
loop_
_entity.id
_entity.type
_entity.pdbx_description
1 polymer ?
#
loop_
_entity_poly.entity_id
_entity_poly.type
_entity_poly.pdbx_seq_one_letter_code
_entity_poly.pdbx_strand_id
1 'polypeptide(L)'
;MAAGTRSTLLSWVRHLRRGRITGLTGCSRSISTHVPKKSALLKNGLVWSSLSLLAIGSYSWKKRAAVVYASIRVEDVKEQADYLYGSGDTEKLHEFLSQYRQSNDAEVLWRLARASRDLAQLSKTAPNDKKKLVYEARELAQKALEINESCSAAHKWYAICLSDVGDYEGMKVKIGNAYIIRNHFQV
;
A
#
# COMPACT_ATOMS: atom_id res chain seq x y z
N MET A 1 40.88 -35.17 -22.94
CA MET A 1 41.96 -34.15 -23.04
C MET A 1 41.32 -32.79 -23.24
N ALA A 2 41.88 -31.71 -22.65
CA ALA A 2 41.29 -30.36 -22.51
C ALA A 2 39.97 -30.33 -21.69
N ALA A 3 39.74 -29.50 -20.66
CA ALA A 3 39.93 -28.03 -20.48
C ALA A 3 38.95 -27.23 -21.37
N GLY A 4 38.11 -26.30 -20.90
CA GLY A 4 38.33 -25.16 -19.97
C GLY A 4 38.14 -23.88 -20.81
N THR A 5 37.54 -22.75 -20.40
CA THR A 5 37.25 -22.08 -19.11
C THR A 5 35.91 -21.30 -19.21
N ARG A 6 35.07 -21.18 -18.16
CA ARG A 6 35.02 -20.15 -17.09
C ARG A 6 35.06 -18.66 -17.51
N SER A 7 33.89 -18.01 -17.49
CA SER A 7 33.63 -16.65 -16.95
C SER A 7 32.11 -16.53 -16.62
N THR A 8 31.53 -15.89 -15.59
CA THR A 8 31.94 -14.99 -14.48
C THR A 8 31.86 -13.45 -14.64
N LEU A 9 30.64 -12.91 -14.72
CA LEU A 9 30.28 -11.53 -14.32
C LEU A 9 29.11 -11.58 -13.31
N LEU A 10 29.34 -11.38 -12.01
CA LEU A 10 29.23 -10.09 -11.29
C LEU A 10 27.79 -9.53 -11.31
N SER A 11 26.91 -9.78 -10.33
CA SER A 11 26.99 -9.58 -8.87
C SER A 11 27.23 -8.13 -8.44
N TRP A 12 26.17 -7.40 -8.08
CA TRP A 12 26.26 -6.08 -7.45
C TRP A 12 25.54 -6.00 -6.09
N VAL A 13 26.37 -5.95 -5.05
CA VAL A 13 26.21 -5.22 -3.77
C VAL A 13 24.93 -5.42 -2.95
N ARG A 14 25.04 -6.27 -1.92
CA ARG A 14 24.37 -6.04 -0.63
C ARG A 14 25.36 -5.39 0.35
N HIS A 15 25.16 -4.13 0.71
CA HIS A 15 25.48 -3.51 2.02
C HIS A 15 25.08 -2.02 1.96
N LEU A 16 24.75 -1.31 3.05
CA LEU A 16 25.51 -1.16 4.30
C LEU A 16 24.65 -1.29 5.58
N ARG A 17 25.33 -1.43 6.73
CA ARG A 17 24.72 -1.46 8.08
C ARG A 17 24.95 -0.13 8.81
N ARG A 18 23.98 0.22 9.66
CA ARG A 18 24.10 0.85 11.00
C ARG A 18 25.35 1.71 11.28
N GLY A 19 25.14 3.02 11.43
CA GLY A 19 25.99 3.88 12.26
C GLY A 19 25.26 4.30 13.55
N ARG A 20 25.89 4.13 14.71
CA ARG A 20 25.49 4.73 16.00
C ARG A 20 26.74 5.42 16.54
N ILE A 21 26.66 6.71 16.85
CA ILE A 21 27.76 7.46 17.47
C ILE A 21 27.20 8.24 18.66
N THR A 22 27.98 8.31 19.73
CA THR A 22 27.69 9.05 20.97
C THR A 22 28.06 10.53 20.83
N GLY A 23 27.36 11.43 21.54
CA GLY A 23 27.75 12.85 21.60
C GLY A 23 28.80 13.14 22.67
N LEU A 24 29.20 14.42 22.80
CA LEU A 24 29.78 15.02 24.02
C LEU A 24 29.85 16.58 23.88
N THR A 25 29.58 17.29 24.99
CA THR A 25 30.04 18.64 25.46
C THR A 25 30.59 19.73 24.50
N GLY A 26 30.26 21.02 24.74
CA GLY A 26 30.97 22.12 24.01
C GLY A 26 30.70 23.62 24.32
N CYS A 27 30.49 24.03 25.58
CA CYS A 27 30.67 25.40 26.14
C CYS A 27 30.48 26.70 25.28
N SER A 28 29.48 27.50 25.65
CA SER A 28 29.46 28.98 25.77
C SER A 28 30.21 29.93 24.81
N ARG A 29 29.47 30.94 24.31
CA ARG A 29 29.94 32.34 24.33
C ARG A 29 28.78 33.31 24.60
N SER A 30 28.98 34.21 25.56
CA SER A 30 28.03 35.25 25.98
C SER A 30 28.55 36.62 25.54
N ILE A 31 27.68 37.46 25.01
CA ILE A 31 27.88 38.92 24.95
C ILE A 31 26.59 39.58 25.45
N SER A 32 26.73 40.55 26.35
CA SER A 32 25.63 41.34 26.93
C SER A 32 26.01 42.81 26.84
N THR A 33 25.03 43.67 26.55
CA THR A 33 25.16 45.14 26.60
C THR A 33 23.96 45.76 27.30
N HIS A 34 24.21 46.85 28.01
CA HIS A 34 23.34 47.47 29.02
C HIS A 34 22.34 48.48 28.39
N VAL A 35 21.04 48.53 28.80
CA VAL A 35 20.43 49.42 29.84
C VAL A 35 20.41 50.92 29.42
N PRO A 36 19.34 51.76 29.65
CA PRO A 36 18.33 51.71 30.73
C PRO A 36 16.82 51.99 30.42
N LYS A 37 15.98 51.65 31.43
CA LYS A 37 14.86 52.41 32.10
C LYS A 37 14.44 53.76 31.46
N LYS A 38 13.17 54.22 31.46
CA LYS A 38 11.96 54.01 32.32
C LYS A 38 10.69 53.92 31.39
N SER A 39 9.39 54.13 31.71
CA SER A 39 8.60 54.57 32.89
C SER A 39 7.11 54.13 32.78
N ALA A 40 6.32 54.25 33.88
CA ALA A 40 4.84 54.29 33.98
C ALA A 40 4.05 53.02 33.54
N LEU A 41 3.25 52.37 34.40
CA LEU A 41 1.94 52.79 34.95
C LEU A 41 0.80 52.94 33.92
N LEU A 42 0.17 51.83 33.57
CA LEU A 42 -1.27 51.78 33.39
C LEU A 42 -1.82 50.53 34.10
N LYS A 43 -2.59 50.74 35.17
CA LYS A 43 -3.41 49.69 35.78
C LYS A 43 -4.66 49.55 34.92
N ASN A 44 -5.05 48.31 34.58
CA ASN A 44 -6.42 47.84 34.66
C ASN A 44 -6.45 46.34 34.40
N GLY A 45 -7.17 45.59 35.24
CA GLY A 45 -7.33 44.15 35.07
C GLY A 45 -8.35 43.86 34.00
N LEU A 46 -7.97 43.06 32.99
CA LEU A 46 -8.92 42.40 32.11
C LEU A 46 -8.43 40.98 31.88
N VAL A 47 -9.12 40.00 32.49
CA VAL A 47 -8.76 38.58 32.40
C VAL A 47 -9.14 38.07 31.02
N TRP A 48 -8.22 38.19 30.06
CA TRP A 48 -8.37 37.57 28.75
C TRP A 48 -8.14 36.06 28.90
N SER A 49 -9.27 35.37 29.02
CA SER A 49 -9.44 33.92 29.10
C SER A 49 -8.40 33.12 28.30
N SER A 50 -7.87 32.07 28.91
CA SER A 50 -6.81 31.18 28.38
C SER A 50 -7.25 30.29 27.20
N LEU A 51 -8.25 30.71 26.42
CA LEU A 51 -8.95 29.91 25.42
C LEU A 51 -8.34 29.99 24.00
N SER A 52 -7.33 30.83 23.80
CA SER A 52 -6.67 31.03 22.50
C SER A 52 -5.73 29.90 22.05
N LEU A 53 -5.48 28.89 22.89
CA LEU A 53 -4.58 27.75 22.61
C LEU A 53 -5.27 26.43 22.22
N LEU A 54 -6.50 26.49 21.69
CA LEU A 54 -7.18 25.32 21.09
C LEU A 54 -7.39 25.39 19.56
N ALA A 55 -7.04 26.52 18.92
CA ALA A 55 -7.27 26.72 17.48
C ALA A 55 -6.35 25.91 16.54
N ILE A 56 -5.26 25.33 17.04
CA ILE A 56 -4.24 24.63 16.22
C ILE A 56 -4.61 23.14 15.98
N GLY A 57 -5.52 22.58 16.78
CA GLY A 57 -5.79 21.13 16.82
C GLY A 57 -6.67 20.54 15.70
N SER A 58 -7.07 21.30 14.67
CA SER A 58 -8.17 20.90 13.76
C SER A 58 -7.85 20.83 12.26
N TYR A 59 -6.63 21.17 11.83
CA TYR A 59 -6.32 21.31 10.39
C TYR A 59 -6.32 19.99 9.58
N SER A 60 -6.30 18.83 10.24
CA SER A 60 -6.27 17.50 9.59
C SER A 60 -7.66 16.92 9.25
N TRP A 61 -8.76 17.55 9.68
CA TRP A 61 -10.08 16.90 9.75
C TRP A 61 -10.76 16.61 8.40
N LYS A 62 -10.51 17.39 7.33
CA LYS A 62 -11.25 17.24 6.06
C LYS A 62 -10.39 17.36 4.79
N LYS A 63 -9.70 16.25 4.46
CA LYS A 63 -9.56 15.87 3.05
C LYS A 63 -10.92 15.42 2.50
N ARG A 64 -11.86 16.35 2.33
CA ARG A 64 -12.98 16.15 1.39
C ARG A 64 -12.39 16.24 -0.02
N ALA A 65 -11.84 15.12 -0.49
CA ALA A 65 -11.71 14.90 -1.92
C ALA A 65 -13.12 14.96 -2.50
N ALA A 66 -13.47 16.09 -3.12
CA ALA A 66 -14.62 16.15 -4.00
C ALA A 66 -14.25 15.31 -5.23
N VAL A 67 -14.46 14.00 -5.13
CA VAL A 67 -14.34 13.09 -6.27
C VAL A 67 -15.41 13.54 -7.26
N VAL A 68 -14.98 14.29 -8.26
CA VAL A 68 -15.82 14.65 -9.40
C VAL A 68 -16.09 13.36 -10.14
N TYR A 69 -17.23 12.74 -9.81
CA TYR A 69 -17.85 11.69 -10.61
C TYR A 69 -18.39 12.32 -11.92
N ALA A 70 -17.47 12.85 -12.72
CA ALA A 70 -17.55 12.62 -14.15
C ALA A 70 -17.63 11.10 -14.35
N SER A 71 -18.34 10.64 -15.38
CA SER A 71 -18.44 9.23 -15.72
C SER A 71 -17.11 8.73 -16.28
N ILE A 72 -16.15 8.45 -15.40
CA ILE A 72 -14.87 7.81 -15.72
C ILE A 72 -15.19 6.51 -16.46
N ARG A 73 -14.63 6.35 -17.66
CA ARG A 73 -14.90 5.17 -18.47
C ARG A 73 -14.21 3.96 -17.87
N VAL A 74 -14.74 2.77 -18.10
CA VAL A 74 -14.09 1.53 -17.62
C VAL A 74 -12.75 1.29 -18.31
N GLU A 75 -12.50 1.89 -19.48
CA GLU A 75 -11.17 1.99 -20.11
C GLU A 75 -10.20 2.81 -19.26
N ASP A 76 -10.55 4.07 -18.92
CA ASP A 76 -9.73 4.97 -18.11
C ASP A 76 -9.33 4.34 -16.76
N VAL A 77 -10.25 3.57 -16.14
CA VAL A 77 -9.99 2.83 -14.90
C VAL A 77 -8.93 1.74 -15.10
N LYS A 78 -8.94 1.03 -16.24
CA LYS A 78 -7.95 -0.02 -16.56
C LYS A 78 -6.58 0.59 -16.82
N GLU A 79 -6.51 1.67 -17.61
CA GLU A 79 -5.26 2.39 -17.90
C GLU A 79 -4.64 2.95 -16.62
N GLN A 80 -5.41 3.66 -15.79
CA GLN A 80 -4.94 4.19 -14.52
C GLN A 80 -4.49 3.09 -13.54
N ALA A 81 -5.16 1.93 -13.55
CA ALA A 81 -4.78 0.79 -12.73
C ALA A 81 -3.47 0.13 -13.20
N ASP A 82 -3.26 -0.05 -14.50
CA ASP A 82 -2.01 -0.61 -15.01
C ASP A 82 -0.84 0.39 -14.93
N TYR A 83 -1.10 1.71 -15.00
CA TYR A 83 -0.11 2.74 -14.67
C TYR A 83 0.33 2.67 -13.19
N LEU A 84 -0.62 2.62 -12.25
CA LEU A 84 -0.34 2.47 -10.81
C LEU A 84 0.33 1.12 -10.46
N TYR A 85 0.09 0.07 -11.25
CA TYR A 85 0.83 -1.18 -11.16
C TYR A 85 2.28 -1.02 -11.65
N GLY A 86 2.47 -0.35 -12.79
CA GLY A 86 3.79 -0.04 -13.36
C GLY A 86 4.68 0.85 -12.48
N SER A 87 4.10 1.75 -11.68
CA SER A 87 4.85 2.55 -10.71
C SER A 87 5.22 1.80 -9.41
N GLY A 88 4.65 0.61 -9.19
CA GLY A 88 4.83 -0.18 -7.97
C GLY A 88 4.00 0.31 -6.77
N ASP A 89 3.14 1.32 -6.94
CA ASP A 89 2.29 1.92 -5.90
C ASP A 89 1.10 1.01 -5.48
N THR A 90 1.42 -0.20 -5.02
CA THR A 90 0.46 -1.29 -4.74
C THR A 90 -0.69 -0.88 -3.81
N GLU A 91 -0.42 -0.04 -2.80
CA GLU A 91 -1.45 0.48 -1.90
C GLU A 91 -2.41 1.47 -2.59
N LYS A 92 -1.87 2.41 -3.39
CA LYS A 92 -2.70 3.38 -4.14
C LYS A 92 -3.53 2.67 -5.21
N LEU A 93 -2.94 1.65 -5.85
CA LEU A 93 -3.65 0.78 -6.79
C LEU A 93 -4.83 0.07 -6.13
N HIS A 94 -4.61 -0.51 -4.94
CA HIS A 94 -5.68 -1.17 -4.19
C HIS A 94 -6.76 -0.19 -3.73
N GLU A 95 -6.39 0.98 -3.19
CA GLU A 95 -7.32 2.04 -2.77
C GLU A 95 -8.16 2.60 -3.95
N PHE A 96 -7.53 2.78 -5.11
CA PHE A 96 -8.19 3.21 -6.35
C PHE A 96 -9.19 2.15 -6.84
N LEU A 97 -8.75 0.91 -7.01
CA LEU A 97 -9.59 -0.17 -7.53
C LEU A 97 -10.68 -0.62 -6.55
N SER A 98 -10.49 -0.44 -5.23
CA SER A 98 -11.49 -0.79 -4.21
C SER A 98 -12.82 -0.04 -4.40
N GLN A 99 -12.78 1.16 -4.99
CA GLN A 99 -13.97 1.95 -5.35
C GLN A 99 -14.84 1.21 -6.39
N TYR A 100 -14.23 0.34 -7.20
CA TYR A 100 -14.86 -0.43 -8.27
C TYR A 100 -15.11 -1.91 -7.88
N ARG A 101 -15.06 -2.27 -6.59
CA ARG A 101 -15.34 -3.64 -6.10
C ARG A 101 -16.67 -4.22 -6.62
N GLN A 102 -17.68 -3.37 -6.77
CA GLN A 102 -19.00 -3.75 -7.27
C GLN A 102 -19.23 -3.43 -8.76
N SER A 103 -18.16 -3.16 -9.52
CA SER A 103 -18.23 -3.16 -10.98
C SER A 103 -18.65 -4.54 -11.52
N ASN A 104 -19.23 -4.53 -12.73
CA ASN A 104 -19.61 -5.71 -13.49
C ASN A 104 -18.65 -5.93 -14.69
N ASP A 105 -17.36 -5.70 -14.46
CA ASP A 105 -16.31 -5.80 -15.48
C ASP A 105 -15.18 -6.69 -14.95
N ALA A 106 -15.04 -7.87 -15.56
CA ALA A 106 -14.03 -8.86 -15.19
C ALA A 106 -12.60 -8.28 -15.26
N GLU A 107 -12.32 -7.37 -16.19
CA GLU A 107 -11.01 -6.75 -16.37
C GLU A 107 -10.64 -5.82 -15.20
N VAL A 108 -11.62 -5.20 -14.55
CA VAL A 108 -11.39 -4.38 -13.34
C VAL A 108 -11.27 -5.27 -12.10
N LEU A 109 -12.09 -6.33 -12.01
CA LEU A 109 -12.12 -7.23 -10.87
C LEU A 109 -10.85 -8.09 -10.72
N TRP A 110 -10.31 -8.67 -11.80
CA TRP A 110 -9.05 -9.42 -11.69
C TRP A 110 -7.86 -8.49 -11.36
N ARG A 111 -7.87 -7.23 -11.83
CA ARG A 111 -6.87 -6.23 -11.45
C ARG A 111 -6.94 -5.90 -9.95
N LEU A 112 -8.13 -5.83 -9.36
CA LEU A 112 -8.30 -5.65 -7.91
C LEU A 112 -7.86 -6.90 -7.12
N ALA A 113 -8.17 -8.10 -7.62
CA ALA A 113 -7.68 -9.35 -7.03
C ALA A 113 -6.14 -9.40 -6.98
N ARG A 114 -5.48 -9.07 -8.10
CA ARG A 114 -4.02 -8.89 -8.17
C ARG A 114 -3.52 -7.88 -7.12
N ALA A 115 -4.13 -6.71 -7.06
CA ALA A 115 -3.71 -5.65 -6.12
C ALA A 115 -3.87 -6.06 -4.65
N SER A 116 -4.98 -6.73 -4.29
CA SER A 116 -5.24 -7.22 -2.93
C SER A 116 -4.23 -8.29 -2.53
N ARG A 117 -3.96 -9.24 -3.44
CA ARG A 117 -2.92 -10.27 -3.26
C ARG A 117 -1.53 -9.66 -3.09
N ASP A 118 -1.14 -8.73 -3.94
CA ASP A 118 0.20 -8.14 -3.90
C ASP A 118 0.37 -7.27 -2.63
N LEU A 119 -0.71 -6.61 -2.15
CA LEU A 119 -0.76 -5.96 -0.83
C LEU A 119 -0.61 -6.98 0.31
N ALA A 120 -1.22 -8.17 0.19
CA ALA A 120 -1.02 -9.28 1.13
C ALA A 120 0.44 -9.78 1.15
N GLN A 121 1.18 -9.68 0.04
CA GLN A 121 2.58 -10.11 0.00
C GLN A 121 3.56 -9.10 0.62
N LEU A 122 3.20 -7.82 0.75
CA LEU A 122 4.06 -6.78 1.36
C LEU A 122 4.54 -7.16 2.77
N SER A 123 5.79 -6.83 3.10
CA SER A 123 6.43 -7.16 4.38
C SER A 123 5.83 -6.45 5.60
N LYS A 124 5.14 -5.31 5.37
CA LYS A 124 4.46 -4.51 6.40
C LYS A 124 3.05 -4.99 6.77
N THR A 125 2.44 -5.86 5.96
CA THR A 125 1.06 -6.32 6.17
C THR A 125 1.02 -7.34 7.31
N ALA A 126 0.15 -7.14 8.31
CA ALA A 126 0.08 -8.02 9.47
C ALA A 126 -0.47 -9.42 9.09
N PRO A 127 -0.03 -10.54 9.72
CA PRO A 127 -0.40 -11.89 9.29
C PRO A 127 -1.90 -12.19 9.21
N ASN A 128 -2.70 -11.59 10.11
CA ASN A 128 -4.16 -11.71 10.08
C ASN A 128 -4.77 -11.03 8.85
N ASP A 129 -4.25 -9.86 8.48
CA ASP A 129 -4.73 -9.10 7.34
C ASP A 129 -4.23 -9.70 6.01
N LYS A 130 -3.02 -10.29 5.99
CA LYS A 130 -2.57 -11.15 4.88
C LYS A 130 -3.58 -12.26 4.58
N LYS A 131 -4.10 -12.93 5.63
CA LYS A 131 -5.16 -13.95 5.45
C LYS A 131 -6.42 -13.33 4.82
N LYS A 132 -6.96 -12.24 5.38
CA LYS A 132 -8.17 -11.58 4.84
C LYS A 132 -8.02 -11.24 3.35
N LEU A 133 -6.95 -10.54 2.99
CA LEU A 133 -6.65 -10.08 1.63
C LEU A 133 -6.54 -11.25 0.62
N VAL A 134 -6.03 -12.41 1.03
CA VAL A 134 -5.94 -13.59 0.16
C VAL A 134 -7.32 -14.21 -0.13
N TYR A 135 -8.23 -14.26 0.85
CA TYR A 135 -9.59 -14.76 0.63
C TYR A 135 -10.40 -13.76 -0.20
N GLU A 136 -10.25 -12.46 0.10
CA GLU A 136 -10.78 -11.35 -0.66
C GLU A 136 -10.32 -11.36 -2.13
N ALA A 137 -9.02 -11.58 -2.38
CA ALA A 137 -8.48 -11.71 -3.74
C ALA A 137 -9.08 -12.93 -4.48
N ARG A 138 -9.26 -14.07 -3.80
CA ARG A 138 -9.93 -15.24 -4.38
C ARG A 138 -11.39 -14.93 -4.74
N GLU A 139 -12.16 -14.31 -3.85
CA GLU A 139 -13.56 -13.92 -4.08
C GLU A 139 -13.70 -12.97 -5.29
N LEU A 140 -12.82 -11.99 -5.39
CA LEU A 140 -12.80 -11.03 -6.50
C LEU A 140 -12.44 -11.69 -7.84
N ALA A 141 -11.46 -12.61 -7.82
CA ALA A 141 -11.11 -13.38 -9.00
C ALA A 141 -12.24 -14.36 -9.40
N GLN A 142 -12.96 -14.94 -8.43
CA GLN A 142 -14.13 -15.77 -8.69
C GLN A 142 -15.26 -14.95 -9.34
N LYS A 143 -15.58 -13.78 -8.78
CA LYS A 143 -16.57 -12.85 -9.35
C LYS A 143 -16.20 -12.41 -10.78
N ALA A 144 -14.91 -12.25 -11.08
CA ALA A 144 -14.45 -11.97 -12.44
C ALA A 144 -14.75 -13.12 -13.42
N LEU A 145 -14.63 -14.38 -12.98
CA LEU A 145 -15.02 -15.56 -13.77
C LEU A 145 -16.54 -15.69 -13.92
N GLU A 146 -17.30 -15.39 -12.87
CA GLU A 146 -18.78 -15.37 -12.91
C GLU A 146 -19.34 -14.33 -13.89
N ILE A 147 -18.57 -13.27 -14.18
CA ILE A 147 -18.89 -12.24 -15.19
C ILE A 147 -18.35 -12.60 -16.58
N ASN A 148 -17.17 -13.23 -16.67
CA ASN A 148 -16.60 -13.69 -17.93
C ASN A 148 -15.69 -14.92 -17.73
N GLU A 149 -16.24 -16.11 -18.00
CA GLU A 149 -15.52 -17.38 -17.97
C GLU A 149 -14.41 -17.48 -19.02
N SER A 150 -14.47 -16.71 -20.12
CA SER A 150 -13.40 -16.70 -21.14
C SER A 150 -12.22 -15.78 -20.79
N CYS A 151 -12.23 -15.14 -19.60
CA CYS A 151 -11.16 -14.25 -19.18
C CYS A 151 -9.94 -15.04 -18.66
N SER A 152 -9.01 -15.36 -19.58
CA SER A 152 -7.73 -16.03 -19.26
C SER A 152 -6.93 -15.35 -18.13
N ALA A 153 -7.01 -14.02 -18.01
CA ALA A 153 -6.41 -13.27 -16.91
C ALA A 153 -7.09 -13.56 -15.55
N ALA A 154 -8.42 -13.62 -15.51
CA ALA A 154 -9.16 -14.03 -14.31
C ALA A 154 -8.88 -15.50 -13.94
N HIS A 155 -8.81 -16.40 -14.92
CA HIS A 155 -8.39 -17.80 -14.72
C HIS A 155 -7.04 -17.90 -14.00
N LYS A 156 -6.03 -17.17 -14.52
CA LYS A 156 -4.69 -17.10 -13.94
C LYS A 156 -4.71 -16.56 -12.50
N TRP A 157 -5.39 -15.45 -12.25
CA TRP A 157 -5.41 -14.83 -10.91
C TRP A 157 -6.24 -15.63 -9.90
N TYR A 158 -7.34 -16.27 -10.31
CA TYR A 158 -8.11 -17.18 -9.47
C TYR A 158 -7.26 -18.39 -9.06
N ALA A 159 -6.57 -19.03 -10.01
CA ALA A 159 -5.68 -20.15 -9.74
C ALA A 159 -4.55 -19.80 -8.74
N ILE A 160 -3.96 -18.61 -8.88
CA ILE A 160 -2.94 -18.11 -7.95
C ILE A 160 -3.53 -17.89 -6.55
N CYS A 161 -4.66 -17.19 -6.43
CA CYS A 161 -5.29 -16.91 -5.12
C CYS A 161 -5.82 -18.19 -4.45
N LEU A 162 -6.28 -19.18 -5.23
CA LEU A 162 -6.71 -20.49 -4.74
C LEU A 162 -5.54 -21.34 -4.21
N SER A 163 -4.33 -21.16 -4.77
CA SER A 163 -3.10 -21.72 -4.21
C SER A 163 -2.75 -21.08 -2.86
N ASP A 164 -2.79 -19.74 -2.78
CA ASP A 164 -2.48 -19.01 -1.54
C ASP A 164 -3.49 -19.33 -0.42
N VAL A 165 -4.79 -19.49 -0.72
CA VAL A 165 -5.81 -19.97 0.24
C VAL A 165 -5.48 -21.39 0.76
N GLY A 166 -4.89 -22.24 -0.09
CA GLY A 166 -4.47 -23.60 0.31
C GLY A 166 -3.44 -23.62 1.45
N ASP A 167 -2.62 -22.58 1.60
CA ASP A 167 -1.67 -22.47 2.72
C ASP A 167 -2.33 -22.07 4.05
N TYR A 168 -3.57 -21.57 4.02
CA TYR A 168 -4.36 -21.25 5.22
C TYR A 168 -5.39 -22.33 5.61
N GLU A 169 -5.86 -23.13 4.65
CA GLU A 169 -6.78 -24.26 4.86
C GLU A 169 -6.06 -25.60 5.06
N GLY A 170 -4.76 -25.65 4.75
CA GLY A 170 -3.90 -26.80 5.03
C GLY A 170 -3.86 -27.86 3.93
N MET A 171 -2.98 -28.86 4.14
CA MET A 171 -2.46 -29.72 3.08
C MET A 171 -3.53 -30.49 2.28
N LYS A 172 -4.60 -30.99 2.92
CA LYS A 172 -5.70 -31.67 2.21
C LYS A 172 -6.41 -30.76 1.21
N VAL A 173 -6.69 -29.52 1.62
CA VAL A 173 -7.33 -28.52 0.75
C VAL A 173 -6.35 -28.05 -0.32
N LYS A 174 -5.08 -27.82 0.01
CA LYS A 174 -4.05 -27.46 -0.98
C LYS A 174 -3.87 -28.52 -2.08
N ILE A 175 -3.95 -29.81 -1.74
CA ILE A 175 -3.95 -30.91 -2.72
C ILE A 175 -5.22 -30.90 -3.59
N GLY A 176 -6.40 -30.72 -2.99
CA GLY A 176 -7.66 -30.59 -3.75
C GLY A 176 -7.65 -29.41 -4.72
N ASN A 177 -7.21 -28.24 -4.25
CA ASN A 177 -7.09 -27.02 -5.03
C ASN A 177 -6.16 -27.18 -6.25
N ALA A 178 -5.11 -28.01 -6.17
CA ALA A 178 -4.21 -28.26 -7.29
C ALA A 178 -4.92 -28.85 -8.53
N TYR A 179 -5.96 -29.68 -8.34
CA TYR A 179 -6.77 -30.21 -9.44
C TYR A 179 -7.66 -29.13 -10.07
N ILE A 180 -8.25 -28.25 -9.24
CA ILE A 180 -9.06 -27.11 -9.70
C ILE A 180 -8.18 -26.14 -10.49
N ILE A 181 -7.01 -25.78 -9.95
CA ILE A 181 -5.98 -24.97 -10.61
C ILE A 181 -5.59 -25.55 -11.96
N ARG A 182 -5.32 -26.86 -12.04
CA ARG A 182 -5.01 -27.54 -13.29
C ARG A 182 -6.12 -27.38 -14.33
N ASN A 183 -7.40 -27.39 -13.93
CA ASN A 183 -8.51 -27.21 -14.86
C ASN A 183 -8.57 -25.78 -15.41
N HIS A 184 -8.32 -24.75 -14.60
CA HIS A 184 -8.27 -23.36 -15.09
C HIS A 184 -7.15 -23.06 -16.09
N PHE A 185 -6.12 -23.92 -16.19
CA PHE A 185 -5.05 -23.83 -17.20
C PHE A 185 -5.28 -24.75 -18.43
N GLN A 186 -6.44 -25.40 -18.55
CA GLN A 186 -6.85 -26.20 -19.72
C GLN A 186 -8.02 -25.54 -20.48
N VAL A 187 -8.37 -24.30 -20.13
CA VAL A 187 -9.35 -23.41 -20.78
C VAL A 187 -8.60 -22.29 -21.48
#